data_AF-A0A643K036-F1
#
_entry.id   AF-A0A643K036-F1
#
_cell.length_a   1.000
_cell.length_b   1.000
_cell.length_c   1.000
_cell.angle_alpha   90.00
_cell.angle_beta   90.00
_cell.angle_gamma   90.00
#
_symmetry.space_group_name_H-M   'P 1'
#
loop_
_entity.id
_entity.type
_entity.pdbx_description
1 polymer ?
#
loop_
_entity_poly.entity_id
_entity_poly.type
_entity_poly.pdbx_seq_one_letter_code
_entity_poly.pdbx_strand_id
1 'polypeptide(L)'
;MSGQRDRFGGSMDVLFGKADLVPLPDEETERLFYENMMTVAEAQELKADMLSDPDISVFEAHERQLEGIATSYERRCRQLAGDDYEETAMAYQRGERDDHVGALTAYYFEGLWRMQQYATITDTMFFPIILRYPNCVTVNIRFASGHTTTKSLVYESPEHSTEELDDKYAERYYNEGLYSQKQAAKAIREYAQTVREQFPNPDEVPFEERKYGGIVSAIGRNGPVFSTMLEPVEPDPDRFSGPPDHPMLVDEGPEAKQTKRELLPDDSFVV
;
A
#
# COMPACT_ATOMS: atom_id res chain seq x y z
N MET A 1 -6.39 -34.05 22.33
CA MET A 1 -5.35 -33.02 22.09
C MET A 1 -5.69 -32.33 20.78
N SER A 2 -6.47 -31.25 20.86
CA SER A 2 -6.82 -30.41 19.71
C SER A 2 -5.97 -29.15 19.78
N GLY A 3 -5.08 -29.00 18.80
CA GLY A 3 -4.18 -27.86 18.68
C GLY A 3 -4.97 -26.56 18.60
N GLN A 4 -4.78 -25.72 19.61
CA GLN A 4 -5.17 -24.34 19.61
C GLN A 4 -4.25 -23.64 18.60
N ARG A 5 -4.74 -23.42 17.37
CA ARG A 5 -4.11 -22.49 16.45
C ARG A 5 -4.17 -21.13 17.14
N ASP A 6 -3.05 -20.68 17.70
CA ASP A 6 -2.89 -19.29 18.11
C ASP A 6 -3.13 -18.43 16.87
N ARG A 7 -4.32 -17.84 16.82
CA ARG A 7 -4.67 -16.89 15.76
C ARG A 7 -3.83 -15.65 16.02
N PHE A 8 -2.93 -15.37 15.08
CA PHE A 8 -2.24 -14.10 14.98
C PHE A 8 -3.25 -12.95 15.09
N GLY A 9 -3.19 -12.21 16.18
CA GLY A 9 -4.16 -11.19 16.54
C GLY A 9 -3.56 -9.79 16.45
N GLY A 10 -3.01 -9.40 15.29
CA GLY A 10 -2.70 -8.00 14.91
C GLY A 10 -2.01 -7.10 15.95
N SER A 11 -1.33 -7.69 16.93
CA SER A 11 -0.84 -7.02 18.14
C SER A 11 0.64 -6.65 18.00
N MET A 12 1.22 -6.80 16.81
CA MET A 12 2.60 -6.43 16.61
C MET A 12 2.68 -4.93 16.35
N ASP A 13 3.20 -4.18 17.32
CA ASP A 13 3.65 -2.79 17.17
C ASP A 13 4.82 -2.64 16.16
N VAL A 14 5.08 -3.68 15.35
CA VAL A 14 6.20 -3.74 14.40
C VAL A 14 6.06 -2.73 13.26
N LEU A 15 4.82 -2.38 12.87
CA LEU A 15 4.56 -1.34 11.86
C LEU A 15 4.77 0.06 12.42
N PHE A 16 4.42 0.26 13.70
CA PHE A 16 4.26 1.58 14.29
C PHE A 16 5.54 2.41 14.23
N GLY A 17 5.52 3.44 13.37
CA GLY A 17 6.65 4.34 13.18
C GLY A 17 7.88 3.69 12.58
N LYS A 18 7.74 2.57 11.85
CA LYS A 18 8.85 1.82 11.24
C LYS A 18 8.74 1.75 9.71
N ALA A 19 9.88 1.60 9.05
CA ALA A 19 9.97 1.36 7.62
C ALA A 19 11.00 0.26 7.32
N ASP A 20 10.77 -0.57 6.30
CA ASP A 20 11.82 -1.42 5.72
C ASP A 20 12.77 -0.52 4.94
N LEU A 21 14.06 -0.59 5.25
CA LEU A 21 15.15 -0.03 4.45
C LEU A 21 15.72 -1.12 3.55
N VAL A 22 15.44 -1.03 2.26
CA VAL A 22 15.89 -1.98 1.23
C VAL A 22 17.13 -1.44 0.53
N PRO A 23 18.31 -2.09 0.65
CA PRO A 23 19.49 -1.71 -0.13
C PRO A 23 19.28 -1.94 -1.63
N LEU A 24 19.88 -1.07 -2.44
CA LEU A 24 19.99 -1.19 -3.90
C LEU A 24 21.47 -1.13 -4.33
N PRO A 25 22.29 -2.13 -3.98
CA PRO A 25 23.74 -2.09 -4.17
C PRO A 25 24.18 -2.22 -5.63
N ASP A 26 23.33 -2.71 -6.53
CA ASP A 26 23.70 -3.09 -7.89
C ASP A 26 22.55 -2.96 -8.90
N GLU A 27 22.86 -3.14 -10.19
CA GLU A 27 21.88 -3.05 -11.28
C GLU A 27 20.76 -4.10 -11.18
N GLU A 28 21.03 -5.28 -10.60
CA GLU A 28 20.05 -6.35 -10.47
C GLU A 28 18.97 -5.96 -9.45
N THR A 29 19.39 -5.48 -8.27
CA THR A 29 18.49 -4.98 -7.23
C THR A 29 17.70 -3.76 -7.69
N GLU A 30 18.29 -2.89 -8.50
CA GLU A 30 17.62 -1.77 -9.16
C GLU A 30 16.50 -2.22 -10.12
N ARG A 31 16.78 -3.22 -10.98
CA ARG A 31 15.77 -3.79 -11.90
C ARG A 31 14.64 -4.47 -11.14
N LEU A 32 14.95 -5.26 -10.11
CA LEU A 32 13.95 -5.91 -9.27
C LEU A 32 13.02 -4.90 -8.57
N PHE A 33 13.58 -3.78 -8.09
CA PHE A 33 12.78 -2.70 -7.52
C PHE A 33 11.87 -2.05 -8.57
N TYR A 34 12.41 -1.75 -9.75
CA TYR A 34 11.62 -1.22 -10.87
C TYR A 34 10.46 -2.16 -11.26
N GLU A 35 10.71 -3.46 -11.44
CA GLU A 35 9.68 -4.46 -11.74
C GLU A 35 8.58 -4.51 -10.68
N ASN A 36 8.95 -4.37 -9.40
CA ASN A 36 7.98 -4.28 -8.31
C ASN A 36 7.14 -3.01 -8.42
N MET A 37 7.74 -1.86 -8.75
CA MET A 37 6.98 -0.62 -8.95
C MET A 37 6.11 -0.64 -10.22
N MET A 38 6.51 -1.37 -11.26
CA MET A 38 5.65 -1.61 -12.43
C MET A 38 4.44 -2.47 -12.07
N THR A 39 4.61 -3.48 -11.21
CA THR A 39 3.48 -4.26 -10.67
C THR A 39 2.49 -3.36 -9.93
N VAL A 40 2.97 -2.38 -9.17
CA VAL A 40 2.11 -1.39 -8.48
C VAL A 40 1.38 -0.50 -9.50
N ALA A 41 2.06 -0.02 -10.55
CA ALA A 41 1.44 0.79 -11.60
C ALA A 41 0.37 0.00 -12.38
N GLU A 42 0.67 -1.24 -12.77
CA GLU A 42 -0.25 -2.14 -13.46
C GLU A 42 -1.50 -2.46 -12.61
N ALA A 43 -1.35 -2.60 -11.29
CA ALA A 43 -2.49 -2.78 -10.39
C ALA A 43 -3.41 -1.55 -10.34
N GLN A 44 -2.87 -0.33 -10.53
CA GLN A 44 -3.69 0.87 -10.70
C GLN A 44 -4.44 0.82 -12.04
N GLU A 45 -3.76 0.52 -13.15
CA GLU A 45 -4.38 0.44 -14.47
C GLU A 45 -5.50 -0.61 -14.54
N LEU A 46 -5.24 -1.80 -14.00
CA LEU A 46 -6.22 -2.87 -13.89
C LEU A 46 -7.49 -2.38 -13.17
N LYS A 47 -7.32 -1.72 -12.02
CA LYS A 47 -8.45 -1.15 -11.28
C LYS A 47 -9.18 -0.08 -12.08
N ALA A 48 -8.47 0.80 -12.77
CA ALA A 48 -9.08 1.83 -13.60
C ALA A 48 -9.91 1.23 -14.75
N ASP A 49 -9.40 0.18 -15.39
CA ASP A 49 -10.12 -0.53 -16.45
C ASP A 49 -11.37 -1.21 -15.90
N MET A 50 -11.25 -1.89 -14.76
CA MET A 50 -12.39 -2.51 -14.06
C MET A 50 -13.45 -1.48 -13.64
N LEU A 51 -13.06 -0.32 -13.07
CA LEU A 51 -14.00 0.75 -12.72
C LEU A 51 -14.63 1.44 -13.94
N SER A 52 -14.07 1.27 -15.13
CA SER A 52 -14.65 1.80 -16.37
C SER A 52 -15.71 0.85 -16.94
N ASP A 53 -15.71 -0.42 -16.52
CA ASP A 53 -16.64 -1.45 -16.94
C ASP A 53 -17.85 -1.51 -15.98
N PRO A 54 -19.06 -1.13 -16.42
CA PRO A 54 -20.25 -1.13 -15.57
C PRO A 54 -20.70 -2.55 -15.16
N ASP A 55 -20.20 -3.60 -15.81
CA ASP A 55 -20.53 -4.99 -15.47
C ASP A 55 -19.63 -5.56 -14.37
N ILE A 56 -18.58 -4.83 -13.96
CA ILE A 56 -17.66 -5.22 -12.89
C ILE A 56 -17.97 -4.40 -11.63
N SER A 57 -18.16 -5.10 -10.51
CA SER A 57 -18.43 -4.41 -9.25
C SER A 57 -17.21 -3.62 -8.76
N VAL A 58 -17.46 -2.46 -8.15
CA VAL A 58 -16.40 -1.65 -7.52
C VAL A 58 -15.63 -2.43 -6.45
N PHE A 59 -16.32 -3.31 -5.72
CA PHE A 59 -15.70 -4.15 -4.71
C PHE A 59 -14.73 -5.14 -5.34
N GLU A 60 -15.10 -5.81 -6.43
CA GLU A 60 -14.19 -6.70 -7.18
C GLU A 60 -12.97 -5.94 -7.70
N ALA A 61 -13.15 -4.74 -8.28
CA ALA A 61 -12.05 -3.89 -8.72
C ALA A 61 -11.10 -3.52 -7.56
N HIS A 62 -11.63 -3.34 -6.36
CA HIS A 62 -10.87 -3.04 -5.15
C HIS A 62 -10.10 -4.26 -4.63
N GLU A 63 -10.75 -5.43 -4.55
CA GLU A 63 -10.12 -6.67 -4.11
C GLU A 63 -8.96 -7.07 -5.02
N ARG A 64 -9.14 -7.00 -6.35
CA ARG A 64 -8.06 -7.34 -7.30
C ARG A 64 -6.84 -6.44 -7.20
N GLN A 65 -7.03 -5.14 -6.92
CA GLN A 65 -5.91 -4.24 -6.64
C GLN A 65 -5.15 -4.69 -5.37
N LEU A 66 -5.87 -4.98 -4.28
CA LEU A 66 -5.26 -5.38 -3.01
C LEU A 66 -4.57 -6.74 -3.11
N GLU A 67 -5.10 -7.70 -3.87
CA GLU A 67 -4.46 -8.98 -4.13
C GLU A 67 -3.09 -8.80 -4.82
N GLY A 68 -3.00 -7.88 -5.79
CA GLY A 68 -1.74 -7.53 -6.44
C GLY A 68 -0.70 -6.97 -5.46
N ILE A 69 -1.13 -6.05 -4.59
CA ILE A 69 -0.26 -5.48 -3.54
C ILE A 69 0.15 -6.56 -2.53
N ALA A 70 -0.78 -7.38 -2.07
CA ALA A 70 -0.51 -8.47 -1.13
C ALA A 70 0.51 -9.47 -1.71
N THR A 71 0.40 -9.79 -3.01
CA THR A 71 1.39 -10.65 -3.69
C THR A 71 2.81 -10.09 -3.61
N SER A 72 2.98 -8.77 -3.69
CA SER A 72 4.31 -8.13 -3.54
C SER A 72 4.88 -8.31 -2.12
N TYR A 73 4.04 -8.22 -1.09
CA TYR A 73 4.46 -8.38 0.30
C TYR A 73 4.75 -9.84 0.63
N GLU A 74 3.96 -10.77 0.11
CA GLU A 74 4.23 -12.21 0.24
C GLU A 74 5.55 -12.58 -0.44
N ARG A 75 5.81 -12.06 -1.65
CA ARG A 75 7.10 -12.24 -2.33
C ARG A 75 8.25 -11.74 -1.46
N ARG A 76 8.09 -10.57 -0.82
CA ARG A 76 9.11 -10.02 0.08
C ARG A 76 9.33 -10.89 1.31
N CYS A 77 8.27 -11.40 1.95
CA CYS A 77 8.38 -12.40 3.03
C CYS A 77 9.19 -13.64 2.59
N ARG A 78 8.87 -14.21 1.42
CA ARG A 78 9.60 -15.36 0.86
C ARG A 78 11.06 -15.06 0.57
N GLN A 79 11.38 -13.86 0.07
CA GLN A 79 12.76 -13.44 -0.16
C GLN A 79 13.57 -13.34 1.14
N LEU A 80 12.92 -12.95 2.24
CA LEU A 80 13.58 -12.79 3.54
C LEU A 80 13.78 -14.12 4.27
N ALA A 81 12.75 -14.97 4.30
CA ALA A 81 12.70 -16.14 5.18
C ALA A 81 12.38 -17.47 4.47
N GLY A 82 12.26 -17.47 3.14
CA GLY A 82 11.85 -18.65 2.38
C GLY A 82 10.37 -19.01 2.57
N ASP A 83 10.01 -20.26 2.29
CA ASP A 83 8.63 -20.74 2.42
C ASP A 83 8.15 -20.80 3.89
N ASP A 84 9.07 -20.85 4.86
CA ASP A 84 8.79 -20.84 6.30
C ASP A 84 8.63 -19.42 6.87
N TYR A 85 8.26 -18.44 6.04
CA TYR A 85 8.16 -17.04 6.46
C TYR A 85 7.10 -16.82 7.55
N GLU A 86 5.99 -17.57 7.53
CA GLU A 86 4.96 -17.48 8.56
C GLU A 86 5.51 -17.88 9.94
N GLU A 87 6.21 -19.02 10.02
CA GLU A 87 6.81 -19.49 11.27
C GLU A 87 7.91 -18.53 11.74
N THR A 88 8.68 -17.95 10.82
CA THR A 88 9.68 -16.93 11.13
C THR A 88 9.06 -15.68 11.75
N ALA A 89 7.96 -15.17 11.19
CA ALA A 89 7.23 -14.04 11.74
C ALA A 89 6.63 -14.36 13.13
N MET A 90 6.03 -15.55 13.29
CA MET A 90 5.46 -16.01 14.56
C MET A 90 6.54 -16.22 15.64
N ALA A 91 7.72 -16.72 15.28
CA ALA A 91 8.83 -16.88 16.21
C ALA A 91 9.34 -15.51 16.71
N TYR A 92 9.41 -14.51 15.83
CA TYR A 92 9.74 -13.14 16.21
C TYR A 92 8.69 -12.57 17.18
N GLN A 93 7.40 -12.75 16.87
CA GLN A 93 6.31 -12.30 17.74
C GLN A 93 6.35 -12.94 19.14
N ARG A 94 6.71 -14.22 19.22
CA ARG A 94 6.83 -14.98 20.48
C ARG A 94 8.11 -14.62 21.27
N GLY A 95 8.99 -13.78 20.72
CA GLY A 95 10.29 -13.46 21.30
C GLY A 95 11.27 -14.65 21.25
N GLU A 96 10.97 -15.66 20.43
CA GLU A 96 11.84 -16.83 20.19
C GLU A 96 12.93 -16.50 19.16
N ARG A 97 12.78 -15.39 18.43
CA ARG A 97 13.71 -14.86 17.43
C ARG A 97 13.80 -13.34 17.54
N ASP A 98 15.00 -12.78 17.41
CA ASP A 98 15.26 -11.34 17.57
C ASP A 98 16.18 -10.73 16.49
N ASP A 99 16.39 -11.44 15.39
CA ASP A 99 17.23 -10.96 14.27
C ASP A 99 16.44 -10.08 13.28
N HIS A 100 17.19 -9.39 12.40
CA HIS A 100 16.62 -8.50 11.39
C HIS A 100 15.70 -9.23 10.40
N VAL A 101 15.98 -10.50 10.08
CA VAL A 101 15.14 -11.32 9.21
C VAL A 101 13.77 -11.57 9.86
N GLY A 102 13.75 -11.95 11.13
CA GLY A 102 12.52 -12.14 11.91
C GLY A 102 11.72 -10.85 12.01
N ALA A 103 12.38 -9.73 12.30
CA ALA A 103 11.74 -8.42 12.40
C ALA A 103 11.10 -7.97 11.08
N LEU A 104 11.82 -8.06 9.96
CA LEU A 104 11.31 -7.71 8.63
C LEU A 104 10.21 -8.65 8.15
N THR A 105 10.38 -9.95 8.37
CA THR A 105 9.35 -10.93 8.00
C THR A 105 8.07 -10.68 8.79
N ALA A 106 8.17 -10.40 10.09
CA ALA A 106 7.05 -10.00 10.92
C ALA A 106 6.39 -8.69 10.43
N TYR A 107 7.19 -7.71 10.01
CA TYR A 107 6.70 -6.43 9.47
C TYR A 107 5.84 -6.61 8.21
N TYR A 108 6.33 -7.34 7.20
CA TYR A 108 5.54 -7.62 6.00
C TYR A 108 4.36 -8.55 6.26
N PHE A 109 4.52 -9.54 7.15
CA PHE A 109 3.45 -10.46 7.53
C PHE A 109 2.29 -9.76 8.26
N GLU A 110 2.58 -8.82 9.17
CA GLU A 110 1.55 -7.96 9.78
C GLU A 110 0.84 -7.12 8.71
N GLY A 111 1.58 -6.56 7.75
CA GLY A 111 1.01 -5.83 6.61
C GLY A 111 0.04 -6.69 5.79
N LEU A 112 0.43 -7.93 5.44
CA LEU A 112 -0.42 -8.90 4.76
C LEU A 112 -1.70 -9.19 5.55
N TRP A 113 -1.54 -9.52 6.83
CA TRP A 113 -2.67 -9.84 7.70
C TRP A 113 -3.65 -8.66 7.78
N ARG A 114 -3.16 -7.43 7.92
CA ARG A 114 -4.00 -6.23 7.95
C ARG A 114 -4.69 -5.96 6.61
N MET A 115 -4.02 -6.17 5.48
CA MET A 115 -4.67 -6.05 4.16
C MET A 115 -5.79 -7.09 3.98
N GLN A 116 -5.63 -8.31 4.49
CA GLN A 116 -6.69 -9.33 4.48
C GLN A 116 -7.86 -8.95 5.39
N GLN A 117 -7.60 -8.39 6.57
CA GLN A 117 -8.65 -7.87 7.45
C GLN A 117 -9.36 -6.65 6.81
N TYR A 118 -8.61 -5.78 6.15
CA TYR A 118 -9.10 -4.55 5.52
C TYR A 118 -10.23 -4.80 4.51
N ALA A 119 -10.22 -5.91 3.75
CA ALA A 119 -11.31 -6.24 2.82
C ALA A 119 -12.69 -6.35 3.51
N THR A 120 -12.70 -6.58 4.82
CA THR A 120 -13.90 -6.79 5.65
C THR A 120 -14.18 -5.67 6.66
N ILE A 121 -13.26 -4.71 6.85
CA ILE A 121 -13.36 -3.66 7.87
C ILE A 121 -13.64 -2.30 7.23
N THR A 122 -14.74 -1.66 7.63
CA THR A 122 -15.04 -0.25 7.35
C THR A 122 -14.24 0.67 8.28
N ASP A 123 -13.85 1.85 7.79
CA ASP A 123 -13.12 2.89 8.56
C ASP A 123 -11.66 2.58 8.94
N THR A 124 -10.98 1.80 8.09
CA THR A 124 -9.51 1.78 8.03
C THR A 124 -9.09 2.10 6.59
N MET A 125 -7.93 2.71 6.42
CA MET A 125 -7.36 3.11 5.15
C MET A 125 -5.92 2.59 5.07
N PHE A 126 -5.61 1.84 4.01
CA PHE A 126 -4.24 1.47 3.70
C PHE A 126 -3.51 2.71 3.17
N PHE A 127 -2.40 3.10 3.80
CA PHE A 127 -1.75 4.41 3.61
C PHE A 127 -0.21 4.32 3.47
N PRO A 128 0.34 3.46 2.59
CA PRO A 128 1.77 3.25 2.50
C PRO A 128 2.49 4.46 1.91
N ILE A 129 3.77 4.60 2.24
CA ILE A 129 4.70 5.53 1.58
C ILE A 129 5.96 4.76 1.15
N ILE A 130 6.38 4.99 -0.09
CA ILE A 130 7.57 4.38 -0.69
C ILE A 130 8.46 5.51 -1.17
N LEU A 131 9.71 5.52 -0.71
CA LEU A 131 10.68 6.57 -1.01
C LEU A 131 11.96 5.95 -1.52
N ARG A 132 12.50 6.53 -2.58
CA ARG A 132 13.75 6.13 -3.20
C ARG A 132 14.85 7.13 -2.87
N TYR A 133 15.99 6.59 -2.47
CA TYR A 133 17.24 7.30 -2.23
C TYR A 133 18.32 6.71 -3.15
N PRO A 134 19.52 7.32 -3.25
CA PRO A 134 20.50 6.90 -4.24
C PRO A 134 20.91 5.42 -4.18
N ASN A 135 20.99 4.83 -2.98
CA ASN A 135 21.45 3.45 -2.80
C ASN A 135 20.45 2.56 -2.04
N CYS A 136 19.22 3.04 -1.82
CA CYS A 136 18.23 2.32 -1.04
C CYS A 136 16.82 2.85 -1.28
N VAL A 137 15.84 2.08 -0.83
CA VAL A 137 14.43 2.47 -0.78
C VAL A 137 13.92 2.27 0.63
N THR A 138 13.00 3.12 1.08
CA THR A 138 12.20 2.85 2.27
C THR A 138 10.76 2.52 1.92
N VAL A 139 10.25 1.42 2.48
CA VAL A 139 8.84 1.02 2.38
C VAL A 139 8.21 1.10 3.75
N ASN A 140 7.36 2.09 3.96
CA ASN A 140 6.63 2.29 5.19
C ASN A 140 5.18 1.84 4.97
N ILE A 141 4.88 0.65 5.47
CA ILE A 141 3.57 0.01 5.43
C ILE A 141 2.78 0.63 6.57
N ARG A 142 1.69 1.33 6.23
CA ARG A 142 0.89 2.03 7.23
C ARG A 142 -0.59 1.84 7.01
N PHE A 143 -1.33 1.90 8.11
CA PHE A 143 -2.79 1.92 8.10
C PHE A 143 -3.27 3.09 8.96
N ALA A 144 -4.16 3.89 8.39
CA ALA A 144 -4.77 5.02 9.06
C ALA A 144 -6.21 4.72 9.45
N SER A 145 -6.67 5.26 10.59
CA SER A 145 -8.10 5.25 10.93
C SER A 145 -8.88 6.19 10.01
N GLY A 146 -10.12 5.80 9.69
CA GLY A 146 -10.96 6.47 8.71
C GLY A 146 -10.79 5.87 7.32
N HIS A 147 -11.50 6.41 6.33
CA HIS A 147 -11.56 5.86 4.98
C HIS A 147 -11.21 6.88 3.88
N THR A 148 -10.86 8.12 4.22
CA THR A 148 -10.47 9.18 3.26
C THR A 148 -9.28 10.00 3.77
N THR A 149 -8.56 10.59 2.82
CA THR A 149 -7.62 11.70 3.02
C THR A 149 -8.28 13.01 2.58
N THR A 150 -7.67 14.14 2.91
CA THR A 150 -8.09 15.48 2.42
C THR A 150 -8.03 15.63 0.90
N LYS A 151 -7.29 14.75 0.21
CA LYS A 151 -7.12 14.72 -1.26
C LYS A 151 -7.76 13.49 -1.93
N SER A 152 -8.46 12.64 -1.18
CA SER A 152 -9.02 11.41 -1.74
C SER A 152 -10.10 11.71 -2.77
N LEU A 153 -10.03 11.01 -3.90
CA LEU A 153 -11.17 10.87 -4.78
C LEU A 153 -12.11 9.82 -4.21
N VAL A 154 -13.37 10.20 -4.08
CA VAL A 154 -14.43 9.38 -3.52
C VAL A 154 -15.38 8.96 -4.63
N TYR A 155 -15.76 7.69 -4.62
CA TYR A 155 -16.68 7.09 -5.58
C TYR A 155 -17.47 5.99 -4.88
N GLU A 156 -18.68 5.74 -5.37
CA GLU A 156 -19.62 4.86 -4.70
C GLU A 156 -19.88 3.59 -5.50
N SER A 157 -20.22 2.51 -4.77
CA SER A 157 -20.69 1.25 -5.32
C SER A 157 -22.18 1.10 -5.01
N PRO A 158 -23.07 1.41 -5.99
CA PRO A 158 -24.50 1.36 -5.77
C PRO A 158 -25.01 -0.01 -5.30
N GLU A 159 -24.36 -1.08 -5.77
CA GLU A 159 -24.65 -2.48 -5.42
C GLU A 159 -24.44 -2.80 -3.94
N HIS A 160 -23.65 -1.98 -3.23
CA HIS A 160 -23.35 -2.14 -1.82
C HIS A 160 -24.11 -1.15 -0.93
N SER A 161 -25.06 -0.40 -1.48
CA SER A 161 -25.96 0.43 -0.69
C SER A 161 -26.91 -0.45 0.12
N THR A 162 -27.05 -0.13 1.41
CA THR A 162 -28.02 -0.77 2.32
C THR A 162 -29.35 -0.03 2.34
N GLU A 163 -29.48 1.06 1.59
CA GLU A 163 -30.70 1.87 1.53
C GLU A 163 -31.71 1.28 0.55
N GLU A 164 -32.95 1.08 1.02
CA GLU A 164 -34.09 0.77 0.16
C GLU A 164 -34.55 2.06 -0.53
N LEU A 165 -34.04 2.31 -1.73
CA LEU A 165 -34.43 3.44 -2.57
C LEU A 165 -35.63 3.07 -3.44
N ASP A 166 -36.53 4.03 -3.71
CA ASP A 166 -37.54 3.83 -4.76
C ASP A 166 -36.89 3.73 -6.14
N ASP A 167 -37.58 3.11 -7.10
CA ASP A 167 -37.03 2.78 -8.42
C ASP A 167 -36.39 3.99 -9.14
N LYS A 168 -36.96 5.19 -8.96
CA LYS A 168 -36.47 6.40 -9.62
C LYS A 168 -35.21 6.95 -8.94
N TYR A 169 -35.15 6.91 -7.60
CA TYR A 169 -33.94 7.29 -6.87
C TYR A 169 -32.84 6.24 -7.04
N ALA A 170 -33.17 4.95 -7.11
CA ALA A 170 -32.23 3.86 -7.38
C ALA A 170 -31.55 4.02 -8.74
N GLU A 171 -32.33 4.27 -9.81
CA GLU A 171 -31.77 4.50 -11.16
C GLU A 171 -30.85 5.73 -11.17
N ARG A 172 -31.25 6.82 -10.51
CA ARG A 172 -30.43 8.03 -10.44
C ARG A 172 -29.13 7.77 -9.68
N TYR A 173 -29.22 7.14 -8.51
CA TYR A 173 -28.08 6.80 -7.67
C TYR A 173 -27.09 5.89 -8.40
N TYR A 174 -27.60 4.89 -9.13
CA TYR A 174 -26.78 4.03 -9.97
C TYR A 174 -26.01 4.82 -11.03
N ASN A 175 -26.69 5.71 -11.77
CA ASN A 175 -26.06 6.53 -12.80
C ASN A 175 -25.03 7.53 -12.24
N GLU A 176 -25.29 8.14 -11.08
CA GLU A 176 -24.34 9.01 -10.40
C GLU A 176 -23.12 8.21 -9.89
N GLY A 177 -23.33 6.99 -9.39
CA GLY A 177 -22.29 6.03 -9.05
C GLY A 177 -21.38 5.72 -10.23
N LEU A 178 -21.95 5.27 -11.36
CA LEU A 178 -21.19 4.99 -12.59
C LEU A 178 -20.39 6.20 -13.09
N TYR A 179 -20.96 7.41 -12.97
CA TYR A 179 -20.24 8.62 -13.35
C TYR A 179 -19.02 8.86 -12.44
N SER A 180 -19.18 8.75 -11.12
CA SER A 180 -18.08 8.89 -10.16
C SER A 180 -16.99 7.83 -10.35
N GLN A 181 -17.37 6.59 -10.65
CA GLN A 181 -16.45 5.48 -10.93
C GLN A 181 -15.61 5.77 -12.18
N LYS A 182 -16.20 6.31 -13.25
CA LYS A 182 -15.46 6.71 -14.46
C LYS A 182 -14.49 7.86 -14.21
N GLN A 183 -14.85 8.82 -13.35
CA GLN A 183 -13.92 9.88 -12.94
C GLN A 183 -12.76 9.31 -12.13
N ALA A 184 -13.04 8.43 -11.17
CA ALA A 184 -12.02 7.74 -10.39
C ALA A 184 -11.10 6.90 -11.29
N ALA A 185 -11.66 6.17 -12.26
CA ALA A 185 -10.88 5.40 -13.24
C ALA A 185 -9.90 6.28 -14.02
N LYS A 186 -10.32 7.47 -14.45
CA LYS A 186 -9.42 8.40 -15.15
C LYS A 186 -8.24 8.81 -14.25
N ALA A 187 -8.52 9.23 -13.02
CA ALA A 187 -7.48 9.64 -12.09
C ALA A 187 -6.54 8.50 -11.68
N ILE A 188 -7.07 7.28 -11.50
CA ILE A 188 -6.26 6.11 -11.20
C ILE A 188 -5.27 5.78 -12.34
N ARG A 189 -5.64 5.99 -13.60
CA ARG A 189 -4.67 5.89 -14.72
C ARG A 189 -3.56 6.93 -14.62
N GLU A 190 -3.89 8.15 -14.21
CA GLU A 190 -2.90 9.20 -13.95
C GLU A 190 -1.97 8.81 -12.78
N TYR A 191 -2.49 8.15 -11.74
CA TYR A 191 -1.68 7.62 -10.65
C TYR A 191 -0.68 6.55 -11.11
N ALA A 192 -1.08 5.64 -12.01
CA ALA A 192 -0.16 4.68 -12.62
C ALA A 192 1.00 5.38 -13.34
N GLN A 193 0.69 6.46 -14.06
CA GLN A 193 1.70 7.28 -14.72
C GLN A 193 2.62 7.96 -13.70
N THR A 194 2.09 8.50 -12.59
CA THR A 194 2.91 9.06 -11.51
C THR A 194 3.89 8.03 -10.94
N VAL A 195 3.47 6.78 -10.74
CA VAL A 195 4.38 5.71 -10.28
C VAL A 195 5.53 5.51 -11.27
N ARG A 196 5.26 5.47 -12.58
CA ARG A 196 6.31 5.30 -13.61
C ARG A 196 7.28 6.48 -13.67
N GLU A 197 6.78 7.69 -13.45
CA GLU A 197 7.60 8.90 -13.42
C GLU A 197 8.49 8.96 -12.19
N GLN A 198 7.98 8.53 -11.03
CA GLN A 198 8.74 8.51 -9.77
C GLN A 198 9.75 7.35 -9.69
N PHE A 199 9.52 6.27 -10.44
CA PHE A 199 10.38 5.08 -10.46
C PHE A 199 10.65 4.64 -11.90
N PRO A 200 11.42 5.43 -12.69
CA PRO A 200 11.65 5.15 -14.09
C PRO A 200 12.57 3.94 -14.31
N ASN A 201 12.56 3.39 -15.53
CA ASN A 201 13.38 2.24 -15.90
C ASN A 201 14.88 2.51 -15.70
N PRO A 202 15.58 1.73 -14.86
CA PRO A 202 17.00 1.96 -14.58
C PRO A 202 17.93 1.74 -15.78
N ASP A 203 17.47 1.00 -16.80
CA ASP A 203 18.22 0.76 -18.05
C ASP A 203 18.04 1.87 -19.08
N GLU A 204 17.04 2.75 -18.90
CA GLU A 204 16.72 3.84 -19.84
C GLU A 204 17.07 5.22 -19.28
N VAL A 205 16.91 5.42 -17.96
CA VAL A 205 17.12 6.71 -17.30
C VAL A 205 18.46 6.72 -16.54
N PRO A 206 19.34 7.70 -16.77
CA PRO A 206 20.59 7.82 -16.04
C PRO A 206 20.38 7.93 -14.52
N PHE A 207 21.28 7.32 -13.75
CA PHE A 207 21.22 7.29 -12.29
C PHE A 207 20.97 8.67 -11.65
N GLU A 208 21.68 9.71 -12.10
CA GLU A 208 21.56 11.06 -11.55
C GLU A 208 20.15 11.66 -11.67
N GLU A 209 19.37 11.24 -12.66
CA GLU A 209 18.00 11.71 -12.89
C GLU A 209 16.97 10.86 -12.14
N ARG A 210 17.28 9.58 -11.84
CA ARG A 210 16.37 8.64 -11.16
C ARG A 210 16.71 8.35 -9.71
N LYS A 211 17.79 8.92 -9.15
CA LYS A 211 18.28 8.58 -7.79
C LYS A 211 17.34 8.98 -6.65
N TYR A 212 16.34 9.80 -6.92
CA TYR A 212 15.29 10.19 -5.99
C TYR A 212 13.92 10.01 -6.63
N GLY A 213 12.94 9.70 -5.79
CA GLY A 213 11.54 9.57 -6.19
C GLY A 213 10.73 9.05 -5.02
N GLY A 214 9.42 9.23 -5.06
CA GLY A 214 8.59 8.75 -3.97
C GLY A 214 7.11 8.88 -4.25
N ILE A 215 6.34 8.03 -3.59
CA ILE A 215 4.88 8.07 -3.63
C ILE A 215 4.31 7.84 -2.24
N VAL A 216 3.20 8.50 -1.96
CA VAL A 216 2.26 8.10 -0.90
C VAL A 216 0.94 7.74 -1.56
N SER A 217 0.30 6.67 -1.09
CA SER A 217 -1.02 6.30 -1.58
C SER A 217 -1.99 6.09 -0.43
N ALA A 218 -3.28 6.20 -0.71
CA ALA A 218 -4.34 5.90 0.22
C ALA A 218 -5.45 5.12 -0.47
N ILE A 219 -5.86 4.00 0.14
CA ILE A 219 -6.96 3.17 -0.32
C ILE A 219 -7.88 2.93 0.88
N GLY A 220 -9.12 3.42 0.79
CA GLY A 220 -10.08 3.38 1.91
C GLY A 220 -11.48 2.92 1.48
N ARG A 221 -12.26 2.43 2.45
CA ARG A 221 -13.66 2.04 2.27
C ARG A 221 -14.49 2.33 3.52
N ASN A 222 -15.71 2.82 3.31
CA ASN A 222 -16.77 2.88 4.31
C ASN A 222 -18.13 2.52 3.69
N GLY A 223 -18.61 1.31 3.96
CA GLY A 223 -19.83 0.78 3.36
C GLY A 223 -19.76 0.77 1.82
N PRO A 224 -20.67 1.49 1.12
CA PRO A 224 -20.66 1.62 -0.34
C PRO A 224 -19.66 2.67 -0.86
N VAL A 225 -19.05 3.45 0.02
CA VAL A 225 -18.17 4.57 -0.35
C VAL A 225 -16.72 4.09 -0.38
N PHE A 226 -16.07 4.25 -1.51
CA PHE A 226 -14.66 3.90 -1.73
C PHE A 226 -13.86 5.17 -1.95
N SER A 227 -12.58 5.13 -1.54
CA SER A 227 -11.67 6.25 -1.76
C SER A 227 -10.31 5.79 -2.27
N THR A 228 -9.68 6.67 -3.03
CA THR A 228 -8.35 6.43 -3.59
C THR A 228 -7.58 7.75 -3.68
N MET A 229 -6.28 7.70 -3.40
CA MET A 229 -5.36 8.83 -3.55
C MET A 229 -3.98 8.30 -3.85
N LEU A 230 -3.22 9.01 -4.68
CA LEU A 230 -1.79 8.82 -4.84
C LEU A 230 -1.16 10.16 -5.16
N GLU A 231 -0.08 10.51 -4.46
CA GLU A 231 0.66 11.74 -4.68
C GLU A 231 2.17 11.42 -4.74
N PRO A 232 2.94 12.15 -5.58
CA PRO A 232 4.39 12.08 -5.52
C PRO A 232 4.89 12.67 -4.21
N VAL A 233 6.02 12.16 -3.72
CA VAL A 233 6.68 12.64 -2.50
C VAL A 233 8.17 12.78 -2.76
N GLU A 234 8.71 13.95 -2.43
CA GLU A 234 10.14 14.19 -2.51
C GLU A 234 10.84 13.64 -1.25
N PRO A 235 11.81 12.73 -1.40
CA PRO A 235 12.60 12.22 -0.29
C PRO A 235 13.61 13.26 0.21
N ASP A 236 13.86 13.28 1.53
CA ASP A 236 14.93 14.05 2.16
C ASP A 236 16.30 13.47 1.78
N PRO A 237 17.11 14.20 0.98
CA PRO A 237 18.39 13.70 0.49
C PRO A 237 19.40 13.42 1.62
N ASP A 238 19.21 14.01 2.80
CA ASP A 238 20.11 13.89 3.94
C ASP A 238 19.68 12.80 4.94
N ARG A 239 18.62 12.03 4.64
CA ARG A 239 18.10 10.98 5.53
C ARG A 239 19.13 9.90 5.87
N PHE A 240 19.98 9.53 4.91
CA PHE A 240 20.97 8.47 5.08
C PHE A 240 22.38 8.97 4.73
N SER A 241 23.32 8.77 5.66
CA SER A 241 24.72 9.17 5.50
C SER A 241 25.56 8.22 4.64
N GLY A 242 25.02 7.08 4.25
CA GLY A 242 25.71 6.06 3.46
C GLY A 242 24.78 4.92 3.05
N PRO A 243 25.21 4.07 2.11
CA PRO A 243 24.44 2.91 1.67
C PRO A 243 24.26 1.91 2.83
N PRO A 244 23.07 1.33 3.01
CA PRO A 244 22.87 0.22 3.95
C PRO A 244 23.46 -1.08 3.40
N ASP A 245 24.08 -1.89 4.27
CA ASP A 245 24.70 -3.16 3.86
C ASP A 245 23.70 -4.32 3.73
N HIS A 246 22.58 -4.26 4.44
CA HIS A 246 21.54 -5.30 4.46
C HIS A 246 20.16 -4.69 4.75
N PRO A 247 19.07 -5.39 4.38
CA PRO A 247 17.73 -4.97 4.75
C PRO A 247 17.56 -4.87 6.27
N MET A 248 16.89 -3.82 6.73
CA MET A 248 16.60 -3.64 8.16
C MET A 248 15.41 -2.72 8.39
N LEU A 249 14.77 -2.85 9.56
CA LEU A 249 13.78 -1.86 10.01
C LEU A 249 14.49 -0.61 10.53
N VAL A 250 14.04 0.55 10.06
CA VAL A 250 14.46 1.87 10.53
C VAL A 250 13.25 2.67 11.00
N ASP A 251 13.48 3.77 11.72
CA ASP A 251 12.40 4.69 12.05
C ASP A 251 11.83 5.35 10.78
N GLU A 252 10.53 5.65 10.82
CA GLU A 252 9.85 6.37 9.75
C GLU A 252 10.49 7.73 9.48
N GLY A 253 10.53 8.12 8.21
CA GLY A 253 11.15 9.36 7.76
C GLY A 253 10.30 10.60 8.08
N PRO A 254 10.89 11.81 7.95
CA PRO A 254 10.13 13.06 8.08
C PRO A 254 8.94 13.14 7.12
N GLU A 255 9.04 12.56 5.93
CA GLU A 255 8.00 12.52 4.90
C GLU A 255 6.78 11.71 5.35
N ALA A 256 6.99 10.64 6.12
CA ALA A 256 5.90 9.86 6.71
C ALA A 256 5.07 10.72 7.68
N LYS A 257 5.74 11.49 8.53
CA LYS A 257 5.12 12.43 9.48
C LYS A 257 4.44 13.60 8.76
N GLN A 258 5.08 14.11 7.71
CA GLN A 258 4.55 15.19 6.89
C GLN A 258 3.26 14.76 6.18
N THR A 259 3.29 13.63 5.48
CA THR A 259 2.12 13.10 4.76
C THR A 259 0.97 12.76 5.70
N LYS A 260 1.25 12.22 6.89
CA LYS A 260 0.24 12.07 7.94
C LYS A 260 -0.44 13.40 8.29
N ARG A 261 0.35 14.44 8.58
CA ARG A 261 -0.16 15.75 8.99
C ARG A 261 -0.93 16.48 7.87
N GLU A 262 -0.52 16.33 6.63
CA GLU A 262 -1.08 17.09 5.50
C GLU A 262 -2.30 16.40 4.86
N LEU A 263 -2.33 15.06 4.90
CA LEU A 263 -3.32 14.27 4.15
C LEU A 263 -4.39 13.66 5.06
N LEU A 264 -4.09 13.43 6.34
CA LEU A 264 -5.06 12.82 7.26
C LEU A 264 -5.76 13.87 8.12
N PRO A 265 -7.03 13.64 8.51
CA PRO A 265 -7.69 14.38 9.58
C PRO A 265 -6.86 14.41 10.88
N ASP A 266 -7.01 15.47 11.68
CA ASP A 266 -6.22 15.69 12.90
C ASP A 266 -6.36 14.56 13.95
N ASP A 267 -7.51 13.88 13.98
CA ASP A 267 -7.81 12.78 14.89
C ASP A 267 -7.43 11.40 14.33
N SER A 268 -6.89 11.33 13.11
CA SER A 268 -6.46 10.07 12.52
C SER A 268 -5.27 9.45 13.25
N PHE A 269 -5.47 8.21 13.67
CA PHE A 269 -4.40 7.35 14.16
C PHE A 269 -3.74 6.60 13.00
N VAL A 270 -2.43 6.40 13.08
CA VAL A 270 -1.66 5.67 12.06
C VAL A 270 -0.79 4.64 12.76
N VAL A 271 -0.85 3.41 12.28
CA VAL A 271 0.08 2.33 12.59
C VAL A 271 0.95 2.02 11.40
#